data_AF-A0A498JUJ0-F1
#
_entry.id   AF-A0A498JUJ0-F1
#
_cell.length_a   1.000
_cell.length_b   1.000
_cell.length_c   1.000
_cell.angle_alpha   90.00
_cell.angle_beta   90.00
_cell.angle_gamma   90.00
#
_symmetry.space_group_name_H-M   'P 1'
#
loop_
_entity.id
_entity.type
_entity.pdbx_description
1 polymer ?
#
loop_
_entity_poly.entity_id
_entity_poly.type
_entity_poly.pdbx_seq_one_letter_code
_entity_poly.pdbx_strand_id
1 'polypeptide(L)' 'MMGRDLKVGVEVEKGDLDGLFTKDGVAKAVEAVIEDGGEVAEEVRSNHAKWREFFSGKGLGSSYLDREFKLQVAPH' A
#
# COMPACT_ATOMS: atom_id res chain seq x y z
N MET A 1 -7.67 3.68 1.96
CA MET A 1 -7.82 2.31 2.51
C MET A 1 -6.78 1.41 1.88
N MET A 2 -5.60 1.28 2.50
CA MET A 2 -4.66 0.18 2.23
C MET A 2 -3.94 -0.20 3.54
N GLY A 3 -3.57 0.76 4.38
CA GLY A 3 -2.99 0.48 5.71
C GLY A 3 -3.90 -0.28 6.68
N ARG A 4 -5.23 -0.12 6.61
CA ARG A 4 -6.17 -0.77 7.54
C ARG A 4 -6.53 -2.19 7.13
N ASP A 5 -7.14 -2.35 5.95
CA ASP A 5 -7.64 -3.67 5.52
C ASP A 5 -6.54 -4.56 4.92
N LEU A 6 -5.59 -3.96 4.20
CA LEU A 6 -4.49 -4.70 3.56
C LEU A 6 -3.26 -4.80 4.47
N LYS A 7 -3.23 -4.01 5.55
CA LYS A 7 -2.15 -3.96 6.54
C LYS A 7 -0.75 -3.84 5.92
N VAL A 8 -0.63 -2.96 4.91
CA VAL A 8 0.64 -2.67 4.21
C VAL A 8 1.41 -1.49 4.80
N GLY A 9 0.97 -0.97 5.94
CA GLY A 9 1.58 0.16 6.65
C GLY A 9 0.86 0.46 7.96
N VAL A 10 1.35 1.47 8.68
CA VAL A 10 0.80 1.91 9.98
C VAL A 10 0.10 3.26 9.85
N GLU A 11 -0.88 3.51 10.71
CA GLU A 11 -1.59 4.78 10.79
C GLU A 11 -1.07 5.59 11.98
N VAL A 12 -0.91 6.90 11.78
CA VAL A 12 -0.49 7.83 12.85
C VAL A 12 -1.72 8.63 13.26
N GLU A 13 -2.00 8.67 14.56
CA GLU A 13 -3.08 9.51 15.07
C GLU A 13 -2.73 10.99 14.92
N LYS A 14 -3.72 11.78 14.49
CA LYS A 14 -3.64 13.24 14.45
C LYS A 14 -4.32 13.82 15.68
N GLY A 15 -3.90 15.01 16.10
CA GLY A 15 -4.60 15.74 17.16
C GLY A 15 -6.04 16.08 16.74
N ASP A 16 -6.99 15.88 17.65
CA ASP A 16 -8.42 16.06 17.36
C ASP A 16 -8.79 17.51 17.02
N LEU A 17 -8.09 18.47 17.63
CA LEU A 17 -8.39 19.90 17.53
C LEU A 17 -7.58 20.63 16.44
N ASP A 18 -6.29 20.33 16.33
CA ASP A 18 -5.39 20.97 15.36
C ASP A 18 -5.28 20.18 14.04
N GLY A 19 -5.68 18.90 14.05
CA GLY A 19 -5.57 18.00 12.91
C GLY A 19 -4.12 17.64 12.54
N LEU A 20 -3.15 17.96 13.41
CA LEU A 20 -1.72 17.80 13.13
C LEU A 20 -1.17 16.48 13.68
N PHE A 21 -0.12 15.99 13.04
CA PHE A 21 0.68 14.88 13.58
C PHE A 21 1.71 15.41 14.57
N THR A 22 1.90 14.68 15.66
CA THR A 22 2.97 14.99 16.62
C THR A 22 4.27 14.31 16.20
N LYS A 23 5.40 14.93 16.54
CA LYS A 23 6.72 14.32 16.29
C LYS A 23 6.83 12.94 16.94
N ASP A 24 6.35 12.81 18.18
CA ASP A 24 6.38 11.56 18.93
C ASP A 24 5.50 10.48 18.30
N GLY A 25 4.31 10.85 17.79
CA GLY A 25 3.43 9.91 17.08
C GLY A 25 4.08 9.38 15.80
N VAL A 26 4.71 10.26 15.02
CA VAL A 26 5.43 9.86 13.80
C VAL A 26 6.65 8.99 14.15
N ALA A 27 7.42 9.34 15.18
CA ALA A 27 8.58 8.56 15.61
C ALA A 27 8.19 7.13 15.99
N LYS A 28 7.15 6.95 16.81
CA LYS A 28 6.63 5.62 17.19
C LYS A 28 6.19 4.80 15.98
N ALA A 29 5.54 5.42 15.01
CA ALA A 29 5.11 4.74 13.80
C ALA A 29 6.30 4.27 12.94
N VAL A 30 7.36 5.09 12.85
CA VAL A 30 8.62 4.72 12.16
C VAL A 30 9.32 3.58 12.89
N GLU A 31 9.42 3.65 14.22
CA GLU A 31 10.02 2.59 15.03
C GLU A 31 9.26 1.26 14.85
N ALA A 32 7.93 1.28 14.93
CA ALA A 32 7.09 0.08 14.80
C ALA A 32 7.24 -0.65 13.45
N VAL A 33 7.58 0.05 12.36
CA VAL A 33 7.78 -0.58 11.03
C VAL A 33 9.22 -0.99 10.76
N ILE A 34 10.18 -0.44 11.50
CA ILE A 34 11.62 -0.74 11.35
C ILE A 34 12.10 -1.79 12.36
N GLU A 35 11.40 -1.96 13.48
CA GLU A 35 11.77 -2.93 14.52
C GLU A 35 11.95 -4.34 13.93
N ASP A 36 13.18 -4.86 14.03
CA ASP A 36 13.52 -6.18 13.52
C ASP A 36 12.91 -7.26 14.42
N GLY A 37 12.22 -8.23 13.83
CA GLY A 37 11.44 -9.23 14.57
C GLY A 37 10.17 -8.70 15.25
N GLY A 38 9.85 -7.41 15.09
CA GLY A 38 8.59 -6.84 15.57
C GLY A 38 7.39 -7.35 14.78
N GLU A 39 6.29 -7.70 15.46
CA GLU A 39 5.09 -8.26 14.83
C GLU A 39 4.51 -7.32 13.75
N VAL A 40 4.41 -6.03 14.06
CA VAL A 40 3.93 -5.01 13.14
C VAL A 40 4.82 -4.91 11.90
N ALA A 41 6.13 -4.91 12.11
CA ALA A 41 7.12 -4.77 11.06
C ALA A 41 7.09 -5.97 10.10
N GLU A 42 7.01 -7.18 10.63
CA GLU A 42 6.87 -8.42 9.87
C GLU A 42 5.54 -8.48 9.09
N GLU A 43 4.41 -8.15 9.73
CA GLU A 43 3.10 -8.14 9.10
C GLU A 43 3.06 -7.15 7.92
N VAL A 44 3.55 -5.93 8.13
CA VAL A 44 3.61 -4.89 7.11
C VAL A 44 4.49 -5.31 5.93
N ARG A 45 5.70 -5.84 6.19
CA ARG A 45 6.61 -6.29 5.11
C ARG A 45 6.03 -7.43 4.30
N SER A 46 5.47 -8.44 4.97
CA SER A 46 4.88 -9.62 4.33
C SER A 46 3.69 -9.24 3.45
N ASN A 47 2.76 -8.44 3.99
CA ASN A 47 1.61 -7.97 3.23
C ASN A 47 2.04 -7.08 2.07
N HIS A 48 2.95 -6.14 2.29
CA HIS A 48 3.45 -5.28 1.24
C HIS A 48 4.09 -6.08 0.09
N ALA A 49 4.88 -7.12 0.39
CA ALA A 49 5.45 -8.01 -0.62
C ALA A 49 4.37 -8.76 -1.41
N LYS A 50 3.39 -9.36 -0.72
CA LYS A 50 2.26 -10.07 -1.35
C LYS A 50 1.45 -9.17 -2.29
N TRP A 51 1.10 -7.97 -1.84
CA TRP A 51 0.34 -7.03 -2.65
C TRP A 51 1.16 -6.49 -3.82
N ARG A 52 2.46 -6.22 -3.61
CA ARG A 52 3.37 -5.84 -4.70
C ARG A 52 3.43 -6.91 -5.77
N GLU A 53 3.58 -8.18 -5.40
CA GLU A 53 3.58 -9.30 -6.34
C GLU A 53 2.24 -9.40 -7.09
N PHE A 54 1.12 -9.36 -6.36
CA PHE A 54 -0.21 -9.39 -6.95
C PHE A 54 -0.39 -8.31 -8.02
N PHE A 55 -0.13 -7.04 -7.68
CA PHE A 55 -0.27 -5.92 -8.61
C PHE A 55 0.78 -5.89 -9.73
N SER A 56 1.96 -6.48 -9.51
CA SER A 56 3.01 -6.60 -10.54
C SER A 56 2.77 -7.79 -11.49
N GLY A 57 1.77 -8.63 -11.22
CA GLY A 57 1.43 -9.78 -12.05
C GLY A 57 1.04 -9.37 -13.48
N LYS A 58 1.63 -10.05 -14.48
CA LYS A 58 1.50 -9.76 -15.92
C LYS A 58 0.07 -9.66 -16.44
N GLY A 59 -0.94 -10.17 -15.72
CA GLY A 59 -2.35 -10.16 -16.12
C GLY A 59 -3.14 -8.89 -15.79
N LEU A 60 -2.72 -8.10 -14.79
CA LEU A 60 -3.53 -6.97 -14.30
C LEU A 60 -3.28 -5.67 -15.07
N GLY A 61 -2.05 -5.33 -15.45
CA GLY A 61 -1.77 -4.14 -16.27
C GLY A 61 -2.00 -4.36 -17.77
N SER A 62 -1.65 -5.55 -18.27
CA SER A 62 -1.69 -5.88 -19.70
C SER A 62 -3.11 -5.99 -20.26
N SER A 63 -4.06 -6.55 -19.49
CA SER A 63 -5.40 -6.86 -19.99
C SER A 63 -6.31 -5.63 -20.13
N TYR A 64 -6.00 -4.53 -19.44
CA TYR A 64 -6.68 -3.25 -19.62
C TYR A 64 -6.12 -2.49 -20.83
N LEU A 65 -4.80 -2.45 -21.00
CA LEU A 65 -4.17 -1.79 -22.14
C LEU A 65 -4.43 -2.51 -23.48
N ASP A 66 -4.52 -3.85 -23.48
CA ASP A 66 -4.81 -4.64 -24.70
C ASP A 66 -6.25 -4.46 -25.21
N ARG A 67 -7.21 -4.17 -24.31
CA ARG A 67 -8.61 -3.92 -24.69
C ARG A 67 -8.80 -2.57 -25.39
N GLU A 68 -8.12 -1.53 -24.89
CA GLU A 68 -8.17 -0.19 -25.49
C GLU A 68 -7.55 -0.17 -26.89
N PHE A 69 -6.46 -0.92 -27.10
CA PHE A 69 -5.83 -0.99 -28.43
C PHE A 69 -6.74 -1.68 -29.45
N LYS A 70 -7.44 -2.76 -29.06
CA LYS A 70 -8.30 -3.53 -29.99
C LYS A 70 -9.59 -2.83 -30.42
N LEU A 71 -10.09 -1.86 -29.66
CA LEU A 71 -11.28 -1.08 -30.04
C LEU A 71 -10.99 0.00 -31.10
N GLN A 72 -9.73 0.41 -31.25
CA GLN A 72 -9.35 1.49 -32.18
C GLN A 72 -8.81 1.01 -33.53
N VAL A 73 -8.54 -0.31 -33.70
CA VAL A 73 -8.02 -0.92 -34.95
C VAL A 73 -9.04 -1.81 -35.69
N ALA A 74 -10.32 -1.82 -35.26
CA ALA A 74 -11.35 -2.55 -36.00
C ALA A 74 -11.50 -1.94 -37.42
N PRO A 75 -11.26 -2.70 -38.51
CA PRO A 75 -11.43 -2.18 -39.86
C PRO A 75 -12.92 -1.97 -40.15
N HIS A 76 -13.22 -0.88 -40.86
CA HIS A 76 -14.55 -0.53 -41.33
C HIS A 76 -14.99 -1.41 -42.51
#